data_AF-A0A433EXC1-F1
#
_entry.id   AF-A0A433EXC1-F1
#
_cell.length_a   1.000
_cell.length_b   1.000
_cell.length_c   1.000
_cell.angle_alpha   90.00
_cell.angle_beta   90.00
_cell.angle_gamma   90.00
#
_symmetry.space_group_name_H-M   'P 1'
#
loop_
_entity.id
_entity.type
_entity.pdbx_description
1 polymer ?
#
loop_
_entity_poly.entity_id
_entity_poly.type
_entity_poly.pdbx_seq_one_letter_code
_entity_poly.pdbx_strand_id
1 'polypeptide(L)' 'MATLLYALALAICAYLVYSVAIIRLQSKMKRREDELRKVGVTPSGSGLCHGMKLNHNKSGVIKDQKKSSAWYSRLA' A
#
# COMPACT_ATOMS: atom_id res chain seq x y z
N MET A 1 -16.55 14.45 -29.71
CA MET A 1 -15.36 15.23 -29.30
C MET A 1 -15.47 15.71 -27.86
N ALA A 2 -16.45 16.54 -27.50
CA ALA A 2 -16.60 17.04 -26.12
C ALA A 2 -16.82 15.92 -25.07
N THR A 3 -17.64 14.91 -25.37
CA THR A 3 -17.90 13.77 -24.49
C THR A 3 -16.65 12.96 -24.14
N LEU A 4 -15.74 12.76 -25.11
CA LEU A 4 -14.46 12.09 -24.89
C LEU A 4 -13.53 12.90 -23.99
N LEU A 5 -13.53 14.23 -24.15
CA LEU A 5 -12.73 15.12 -23.30
C LEU A 5 -13.22 15.09 -21.84
N TYR A 6 -14.54 15.09 -21.62
CA TYR A 6 -15.11 14.96 -20.27
C TYR A 6 -14.81 13.61 -19.64
N ALA A 7 -14.92 12.52 -20.40
CA ALA A 7 -14.58 11.18 -19.91
C ALA A 7 -13.10 11.07 -19.53
N LEU A 8 -12.21 11.63 -20.35
CA LEU A 8 -10.78 11.66 -20.08
C LEU A 8 -10.47 12.50 -18.83
N ALA A 9 -11.06 13.69 -18.71
CA ALA A 9 -10.89 14.55 -17.54
C ALA A 9 -11.34 13.85 -16.25
N LEU A 10 -12.47 13.14 -16.29
CA LEU A 10 -12.99 12.39 -15.14
C LEU A 10 -12.06 11.23 -14.75
N ALA A 11 -11.50 10.51 -15.72
CA ALA A 11 -10.52 9.45 -15.48
C ALA A 11 -9.23 9.99 -14.83
N ILE A 12 -8.73 11.14 -15.31
CA ILE A 12 -7.56 11.81 -14.72
C ILE A 12 -7.85 12.23 -13.28
N CYS A 13 -9.01 12.86 -13.03
CA CYS A 13 -9.42 13.25 -11.68
C CYS A 13 -9.52 12.05 -10.74
N ALA A 14 -10.13 10.95 -11.18
CA ALA A 14 -10.23 9.72 -10.38
C ALA A 14 -8.84 9.15 -10.05
N TYR A 15 -7.93 9.15 -11.02
CA TYR A 15 -6.55 8.70 -10.82
C TYR A 15 -5.78 9.58 -9.82
N LEU A 16 -5.96 10.91 -9.88
CA LEU A 16 -5.33 11.82 -8.94
C LEU A 16 -5.82 11.59 -7.50
N VAL A 17 -7.13 11.44 -7.32
CA VAL A 17 -7.73 11.14 -6.00
C VAL A 17 -7.19 9.82 -5.45
N TYR A 18 -7.17 8.76 -6.27
CA TYR A 18 -6.60 7.47 -5.89
C TYR A 18 -5.12 7.60 -5.50
N SER A 19 -4.33 8.34 -6.29
CA SER A 19 -2.90 8.56 -6.03
C SER A 19 -2.67 9.27 -4.69
N VAL A 20 -3.45 10.30 -4.36
CA VAL A 20 -3.36 11.00 -3.07
C VAL A 20 -3.70 10.07 -1.90
N ALA A 21 -4.70 9.20 -2.05
CA ALA A 21 -5.04 8.21 -1.02
C ALA A 21 -3.88 7.23 -0.77
N ILE A 22 -3.24 6.73 -1.83
CA ILE A 22 -2.08 5.84 -1.73
C ILE A 22 -0.88 6.55 -1.08
N ILE A 23 -0.59 7.81 -1.44
CA ILE A 23 0.50 8.59 -0.84
C ILE A 23 0.28 8.73 0.68
N ARG A 24 -0.95 9.04 1.12
CA ARG A 24 -1.27 9.14 2.56
C ARG A 24 -1.04 7.82 3.30
N LEU A 25 -1.42 6.70 2.70
CA LEU A 25 -1.19 5.38 3.29
C LEU A 25 0.31 5.06 3.37
N GLN A 26 1.09 5.42 2.35
CA GLN A 26 2.56 5.28 2.37
C GLN A 26 3.20 6.12 3.46
N SER A 27 2.78 7.37 3.64
CA SER A 27 3.29 8.24 4.70
C SER A 27 3.01 7.68 6.09
N LYS A 28 1.80 7.15 6.32
CA LYS A 28 1.45 6.47 7.58
C LYS A 28 2.32 5.24 7.83
N MET A 29 2.53 4.41 6.80
CA MET A 29 3.41 3.24 6.90
C MET A 29 4.84 3.62 7.24
N LYS A 30 5.40 4.62 6.56
CA LYS A 30 6.76 5.10 6.82
C LYS A 30 6.91 5.59 8.26
N ARG A 31 5.95 6.36 8.76
CA ARG A 31 5.94 6.81 10.16
C ARG A 31 5.94 5.63 11.13
N ARG A 32 5.15 4.59 10.84
CA ARG A 32 5.11 3.39 11.68
C ARG A 32 6.43 2.60 11.63
N GLU A 33 7.04 2.48 10.46
CA GLU A 33 8.39 1.91 10.32
C GLU A 33 9.43 2.69 11.15
N ASP A 34 9.36 4.02 11.16
CA ASP A 34 10.26 4.87 11.93
C ASP A 34 10.02 4.76 13.45
N GLU A 35 8.76 4.65 13.90
CA GLU A 35 8.41 4.38 15.30
C GLU A 35 8.99 3.03 15.77
N LEU A 36 8.87 1.98 14.95
CA LEU A 36 9.45 0.67 15.27
C LEU A 36 10.97 0.73 15.37
N ARG A 37 11.63 1.43 14.45
CA ARG A 37 13.08 1.63 14.49
C ARG A 37 13.53 2.32 15.78
N LYS A 38 12.78 3.32 16.24
CA LYS A 38 13.08 4.05 17.49
C LYS A 38 13.03 3.15 18.73
N VAL A 39 12.17 2.14 18.75
CA VAL A 39 12.09 1.16 19.85
C VAL A 39 13.01 -0.05 19.63
N GLY A 40 13.96 0.02 18.69
CA GLY A 40 14.93 -1.04 18.42
C GLY A 40 14.37 -2.22 17.63
N VAL A 41 13.15 -2.13 17.10
CA VAL A 41 12.54 -3.18 16.27
C VAL A 41 12.90 -2.91 14.81
N THR A 42 13.68 -3.80 14.22
CA THR A 42 13.96 -3.74 12.78
C THR A 42 12.66 -3.99 12.01
N PRO A 43 12.21 -3.05 11.16
CA PRO A 43 10.95 -3.20 10.46
C PRO A 43 10.97 -4.35 9.44
N SER A 44 12.15 -4.82 9.03
CA SER A 44 12.32 -6.09 8.30
C SER A 44 12.09 -7.27 9.25
N GLY A 45 10.88 -7.83 9.19
CA GLY A 45 10.43 -8.91 10.09
C GLY A 45 9.39 -8.48 11.10
N SER A 46 9.18 -7.18 11.32
CA SER A 46 8.02 -6.70 12.06
C SER A 46 6.71 -7.14 11.38
N GLY A 47 5.60 -7.28 12.11
CA GLY A 47 4.29 -7.63 11.54
C GLY A 47 3.84 -6.73 10.38
N LEU A 48 4.49 -5.57 10.17
CA LEU A 48 4.30 -4.67 9.03
C LEU A 48 5.01 -5.14 7.75
N CYS A 49 6.11 -5.86 7.84
CA CYS A 49 6.86 -6.37 6.68
C CYS A 49 7.04 -7.90 6.70
N HIS A 50 6.16 -8.64 7.40
CA HIS A 50 6.26 -10.09 7.41
C HIS A 50 6.10 -10.60 5.98
N GLY A 51 7.22 -11.03 5.42
CA GLY A 51 7.51 -11.12 3.99
C GLY A 51 6.84 -12.28 3.28
N MET A 52 5.70 -12.75 3.78
CA MET A 52 5.06 -14.00 3.40
C MET A 52 3.54 -13.84 3.41
N LYS A 53 2.91 -13.95 2.24
CA LYS A 53 1.45 -14.01 2.07
C LYS A 53 1.09 -15.37 1.47
N LEU A 54 0.00 -15.99 1.92
CA LEU A 54 -0.51 -17.20 1.27
C LEU A 54 -0.95 -16.90 -0.16
N ASN A 55 -0.65 -17.82 -1.08
CA ASN A 55 -1.16 -17.75 -2.44
C ASN A 55 -2.69 -17.81 -2.42
N HIS A 56 -3.35 -17.20 -3.41
CA HIS A 56 -4.81 -17.12 -3.48
C HIS A 56 -5.48 -18.49 -3.60
N ASN A 57 -4.76 -19.47 -4.15
CA ASN A 57 -5.14 -20.88 -4.26
C ASN A 57 -4.64 -21.75 -3.08
N LYS A 58 -4.07 -21.13 -2.03
CA LYS A 58 -3.45 -21.79 -0.87
C LYS A 58 -2.31 -22.77 -1.20
N SER A 59 -1.76 -22.74 -2.41
CA SER A 59 -0.74 -23.71 -2.86
C SER A 59 0.69 -23.39 -2.38
N GLY A 60 0.87 -22.37 -1.54
CA GLY A 60 2.19 -21.94 -1.09
C GLY A 60 2.21 -20.52 -0.54
N VAL A 61 3.41 -20.04 -0.25
CA VAL A 61 3.66 -18.72 0.33
C VAL A 61 4.43 -17.87 -0.69
N ILE A 62 3.93 -16.68 -0.98
CA ILE A 62 4.58 -15.68 -1.85
C ILE A 62 5.18 -14.56 -1.01
N LYS A 63 6.22 -13.91 -1.55
CA LYS A 63 6.83 -12.76 -0.88
C LYS A 63 5.82 -11.62 -0.77
N ASP A 64 5.59 -11.14 0.44
CA ASP A 64 4.73 -9.98 0.66
C ASP A 64 5.35 -8.73 0.02
N GLN A 65 4.60 -8.09 -0.88
CA GLN A 65 5.06 -6.92 -1.61
C GLN A 65 4.68 -5.66 -0.85
N LYS A 66 5.67 -4.81 -0.57
CA LYS A 66 5.42 -3.44 -0.09
C LYS A 66 4.54 -2.70 -1.10
N LYS A 67 3.75 -1.75 -0.61
CA LYS A 67 2.78 -0.95 -1.37
C LYS A 67 1.57 -1.74 -1.90
N SER A 68 1.29 -2.93 -1.38
CA SER A 68 0.06 -3.67 -1.65
C SER A 68 -1.08 -3.29 -0.70
N SER A 69 -2.32 -3.61 -1.05
CA SER A 69 -3.48 -3.41 -0.15
C SER A 69 -3.33 -4.19 1.16
N ALA A 70 -2.84 -5.43 1.09
CA ALA A 70 -2.55 -6.28 2.24
C ALA A 70 -1.43 -5.72 3.13
N TRP A 71 -0.51 -4.95 2.54
CA TRP A 71 0.47 -4.22 3.31
C TRP A 71 -0.22 -3.07 4.07
N TYR A 72 -0.93 -2.17 3.37
CA TYR A 72 -1.60 -1.02 4.01
C TYR A 72 -2.66 -1.39 5.05
N SER A 73 -3.32 -2.55 4.92
CA SER A 73 -4.31 -3.01 5.91
C SER A 73 -3.72 -3.26 7.30
N ARG A 74 -2.39 -3.39 7.42
CA ARG A 74 -1.69 -3.53 8.71
C ARG A 74 -1.53 -2.21 9.48
N LEU A 75 -2.01 -1.10 8.91
CA LEU A 75 -2.16 0.18 9.61
C LEU A 75 -3.45 0.29 10.44
N ALA A 76 -4.42 -0.60 10.20
CA ALA A 76 -5.65 -0.70 10.98
C ALA A 76 -5.39 -1.47 12.28
#